data_AF-A0A953XE14-F1
#
_entry.id   AF-A0A953XE14-F1
#
_cell.length_a   1.000
_cell.length_b   1.000
_cell.length_c   1.000
_cell.angle_alpha   90.00
_cell.angle_beta   90.00
_cell.angle_gamma   90.00
#
_symmetry.space_group_name_H-M   'P 1'
#
loop_
_entity.id
_entity.type
_entity.pdbx_description
1 polymer ?
#
loop_
_entity_poly.entity_id
_entity_poly.type
_entity_poly.pdbx_seq_one_letter_code
_entity_poly.pdbx_strand_id
1 'polypeptide(L)'
;MTTGTHEHDDDPRNRDILISVNGELLPRERAVVSVFDSGFILGDGVWEGIRLHNGKLAFIDDHMDRLYEGAKAIDLDIGMTPAALAEEILKTTRANGMASGVHIRLMVTR
;
A
#
# COMPACT_ATOMS: atom_id res chain seq x y z
N MET A 1 -2.80 -8.16 -29.42
CA MET A 1 -1.90 -7.54 -28.43
C MET A 1 -2.31 -8.10 -27.10
N THR A 2 -1.44 -8.90 -26.47
CA THR A 2 -1.76 -9.61 -25.23
C THR A 2 -1.75 -8.57 -24.11
N THR A 3 -2.93 -8.13 -23.68
CA THR A 3 -3.10 -7.28 -22.52
C THR A 3 -2.66 -8.07 -21.28
N GLY A 4 -1.66 -7.57 -20.56
CA GLY A 4 -1.12 -8.26 -19.38
C GLY A 4 -2.10 -8.21 -18.21
N THR A 5 -2.05 -9.18 -17.30
CA THR A 5 -2.93 -9.24 -16.10
C THR A 5 -2.77 -8.03 -15.16
N HIS A 6 -1.73 -7.22 -15.35
CA HIS A 6 -1.44 -6.01 -14.56
C HIS A 6 -1.57 -4.70 -15.36
N GLU A 7 -2.13 -4.77 -16.57
CA GLU A 7 -2.43 -3.59 -17.36
C GLU A 7 -3.53 -2.76 -16.67
N HIS A 8 -3.38 -1.45 -16.72
CA HIS A 8 -4.29 -0.50 -16.12
C HIS A 8 -4.41 0.71 -17.04
N ASP A 9 -5.58 1.35 -17.00
CA ASP A 9 -5.78 2.63 -17.69
C ASP A 9 -4.79 3.67 -17.13
N ASP A 10 -4.23 4.48 -18.03
CA ASP A 10 -3.34 5.56 -17.63
C ASP A 10 -4.12 6.58 -16.80
N ASP A 11 -3.57 6.91 -15.65
CA ASP A 11 -4.12 7.93 -14.75
C ASP A 11 -3.08 9.04 -14.61
N PRO A 12 -3.33 10.24 -15.18
CA PRO A 12 -2.39 11.35 -15.13
C PRO A 12 -1.94 11.72 -13.72
N ARG A 13 -2.76 11.43 -12.69
CA ARG A 13 -2.41 11.67 -11.27
C ARG A 13 -1.21 10.84 -10.81
N ASN A 14 -0.95 9.70 -11.46
CA ASN A 14 0.16 8.82 -11.12
C ASN A 14 1.54 9.34 -11.57
N ARG A 15 1.58 10.44 -12.34
CA ARG A 15 2.84 11.05 -12.80
C ARG A 15 3.61 11.71 -11.66
N ASP A 16 2.89 12.42 -10.79
CA ASP A 16 3.45 13.21 -9.68
C ASP A 16 3.13 12.58 -8.30
N ILE A 17 2.81 11.28 -8.29
CA ILE A 17 2.37 10.58 -7.08
C ILE A 17 3.48 10.51 -6.03
N LEU A 18 3.10 10.79 -4.78
CA LEU A 18 3.89 10.54 -3.59
C LEU A 18 3.55 9.15 -3.04
N ILE A 19 4.58 8.33 -2.85
CA ILE A 19 4.51 6.97 -2.31
C ILE A 19 5.13 6.98 -0.92
N SER A 20 4.44 6.40 0.06
CA SER A 20 5.00 6.21 1.39
C SER A 20 5.90 4.98 1.39
N VAL A 21 7.18 5.17 1.73
CA VAL A 21 8.14 4.10 1.98
C VAL A 21 8.60 4.25 3.43
N ASN A 22 8.21 3.30 4.28
CA ASN A 22 8.48 3.34 5.72
C ASN A 22 8.07 4.65 6.41
N GLY A 23 6.95 5.24 5.97
CA GLY A 23 6.40 6.49 6.52
C GLY A 23 6.95 7.79 5.90
N GLU A 24 7.98 7.69 5.05
CA GLU A 24 8.50 8.82 4.29
C GLU A 24 7.79 8.94 2.94
N LEU A 25 7.25 10.13 2.63
CA LEU A 25 6.60 10.41 1.36
C LEU A 25 7.63 10.80 0.31
N LEU A 26 7.79 9.95 -0.70
CA LEU A 26 8.76 10.11 -1.77
C LEU A 26 8.06 10.20 -3.12
N PRO A 27 8.54 11.03 -4.06
CA PRO A 27 8.06 10.99 -5.43
C PRO A 27 8.40 9.64 -6.07
N ARG A 28 7.58 9.24 -7.05
CA ARG A 28 7.64 7.93 -7.71
C ARG A 28 9.05 7.47 -8.09
N GLU A 29 9.89 8.35 -8.64
CA GLU A 29 11.24 8.02 -9.09
C GLU A 29 12.24 7.77 -7.95
N ARG A 30 11.92 8.18 -6.72
CA ARG A 30 12.76 7.98 -5.52
C ARG A 30 12.20 6.94 -4.56
N ALA A 31 10.94 6.54 -4.73
CA ALA A 31 10.30 5.52 -3.92
C ALA A 31 10.83 4.13 -4.29
N VAL A 32 11.93 3.71 -3.65
CA VAL A 32 12.64 2.46 -3.94
C VAL A 32 12.67 1.55 -2.71
N VAL A 33 12.74 0.25 -2.96
CA VAL A 33 13.01 -0.78 -1.95
C VAL A 33 14.33 -1.47 -2.27
N SER A 34 14.98 -2.06 -1.26
CA SER A 34 16.20 -2.82 -1.46
C SER A 34 15.94 -4.07 -2.29
N VAL A 35 16.83 -4.41 -3.22
CA VAL A 35 16.80 -5.72 -3.90
C VAL A 35 17.09 -6.88 -2.94
N PHE A 36 17.58 -6.58 -1.74
CA PHE A 36 17.81 -7.55 -0.66
C PHE A 36 16.65 -7.62 0.34
N ASP A 37 15.56 -6.90 0.10
CA ASP A 37 14.33 -7.02 0.89
C ASP A 37 13.77 -8.44 0.79
N SER A 38 13.31 -9.00 1.92
CA SER A 38 12.83 -10.39 1.98
C SER A 38 11.55 -10.60 1.15
N GLY A 39 10.70 -9.58 1.05
CA GLY A 39 9.54 -9.58 0.19
C GLY A 39 9.90 -9.66 -1.29
N PHE A 40 11.04 -9.07 -1.70
CA PHE A 40 11.53 -9.18 -3.06
C PHE A 40 12.24 -10.52 -3.33
N ILE A 41 13.12 -10.98 -2.44
CA ILE A 41 13.91 -12.20 -2.66
C ILE A 41 13.04 -13.46 -2.51
N LEU A 42 12.17 -13.50 -1.50
CA LEU A 42 11.49 -14.72 -1.06
C LEU A 42 9.96 -14.62 -1.12
N GLY A 43 9.42 -13.42 -1.35
CA GLY A 43 7.98 -13.19 -1.18
C GLY A 43 7.55 -13.20 0.29
N ASP A 44 8.47 -12.95 1.22
CA ASP A 44 8.21 -12.95 2.67
C ASP A 44 7.60 -11.62 3.12
N GLY A 45 6.27 -11.56 3.07
CA GLY A 45 5.51 -10.40 3.49
C GLY A 45 4.01 -10.60 3.30
N VAL A 46 3.24 -9.59 3.70
CA VAL A 46 1.80 -9.50 3.51
C VAL A 46 1.42 -8.23 2.75
N TRP A 47 0.28 -8.24 2.09
CA TRP A 47 -0.17 -7.10 1.31
C TRP A 47 -1.69 -6.99 1.26
N GLU A 48 -2.17 -5.78 0.99
CA GLU A 48 -3.59 -5.50 0.84
C GLU A 48 -3.86 -4.55 -0.34
N GLY A 49 -4.96 -4.80 -1.04
CA GLY A 49 -5.48 -3.93 -2.10
C GLY A 49 -6.72 -3.19 -1.62
N ILE A 50 -6.57 -1.92 -1.22
CA ILE A 50 -7.62 -1.13 -0.57
C ILE A 50 -8.17 -0.08 -1.54
N ARG A 51 -9.47 0.19 -1.49
CA ARG A 51 -10.11 1.23 -2.32
C ARG A 51 -10.44 2.47 -1.50
N LEU A 52 -10.11 3.64 -2.06
CA LEU A 52 -10.56 4.92 -1.53
C LEU A 52 -11.78 5.41 -2.31
N HIS A 53 -12.85 5.72 -1.61
CA HIS A 53 -14.06 6.29 -2.18
C HIS A 53 -14.60 7.41 -1.27
N ASN A 54 -14.77 8.60 -1.83
CA ASN A 54 -15.26 9.80 -1.13
C ASN A 54 -14.58 10.05 0.23
N GLY A 55 -13.25 9.94 0.26
CA GLY A 55 -12.41 10.16 1.43
C GLY A 55 -12.42 9.02 2.45
N LYS A 56 -13.10 7.90 2.16
CA LYS A 56 -13.20 6.74 3.05
C LYS A 56 -12.51 5.52 2.43
N LEU A 57 -11.77 4.79 3.25
CA LEU A 57 -11.22 3.49 2.89
C LEU A 57 -12.34 2.45 2.99
N ALA A 58 -12.62 1.76 1.89
CA ALA A 58 -13.65 0.73 1.86
C ALA A 58 -13.22 -0.50 2.66
N PHE A 59 -14.10 -1.02 3.52
CA PHE A 59 -13.88 -2.25 4.31
C PHE A 59 -12.57 -2.28 5.10
N ILE A 60 -12.13 -1.12 5.60
CA ILE A 60 -10.79 -0.99 6.18
C ILE A 60 -10.56 -1.94 7.36
N ASP A 61 -11.57 -2.15 8.20
CA ASP A 61 -11.47 -3.07 9.34
C ASP A 61 -11.23 -4.51 8.86
N ASP A 62 -12.01 -4.99 7.87
CA ASP A 62 -11.83 -6.32 7.27
C ASP A 62 -10.45 -6.50 6.58
N HIS A 63 -9.93 -5.42 5.96
CA HIS A 63 -8.60 -5.42 5.37
C HIS A 63 -7.51 -5.49 6.44
N MET A 64 -7.64 -4.75 7.54
CA MET A 64 -6.67 -4.78 8.62
C MET A 64 -6.70 -6.12 9.35
N ASP A 65 -7.87 -6.68 9.66
CA ASP A 65 -7.97 -7.98 10.31
C ASP A 65 -7.23 -9.05 9.49
N ARG A 66 -7.48 -9.11 8.18
CA ARG A 66 -6.81 -10.07 7.29
C ARG A 66 -5.29 -9.83 7.19
N LEU A 67 -4.85 -8.57 7.09
CA LEU A 67 -3.43 -8.23 7.03
C LEU A 67 -2.69 -8.69 8.29
N TYR A 68 -3.24 -8.41 9.46
CA TYR A 68 -2.63 -8.76 10.75
C TYR A 68 -2.71 -10.26 11.05
N GLU A 69 -3.79 -10.93 10.66
CA GLU A 69 -3.86 -12.40 10.68
C GLU A 69 -2.79 -13.04 9.79
N GLY A 70 -2.59 -12.51 8.57
CA GLY A 70 -1.55 -12.94 7.66
C GLY A 70 -0.15 -12.72 8.23
N ALA A 71 0.13 -11.53 8.77
CA ALA A 71 1.41 -11.21 9.39
C ALA A 71 1.70 -12.14 10.57
N LYS A 72 0.71 -12.39 11.42
CA LYS A 72 0.82 -13.34 12.53
C LYS A 72 1.12 -14.77 12.05
N ALA A 73 0.52 -15.21 10.95
CA ALA A 73 0.74 -16.57 10.41
C ALA A 73 2.18 -16.81 9.92
N ILE A 74 2.90 -15.75 9.55
CA ILE A 74 4.31 -15.80 9.11
C ILE A 74 5.30 -15.26 10.16
N ASP A 75 4.82 -15.03 11.40
CA ASP A 75 5.61 -14.47 12.50
C ASP A 75 6.29 -13.14 12.11
N LEU A 76 5.52 -12.24 11.49
CA LEU A 76 5.94 -10.89 11.11
C LEU A 76 5.30 -9.86 12.04
N ASP A 77 6.12 -8.98 12.61
CA ASP A 77 5.66 -7.83 13.38
C ASP A 77 5.57 -6.59 12.48
N ILE A 78 4.38 -6.03 12.36
CA ILE A 78 4.12 -4.81 11.57
C ILE A 78 4.64 -3.56 12.30
N GLY A 79 4.83 -3.61 13.62
CA GLY A 79 5.35 -2.49 14.42
C GLY A 79 4.36 -1.32 14.58
N MET A 80 3.14 -1.45 14.09
CA MET A 80 2.06 -0.47 14.21
C MET A 80 0.76 -1.15 14.62
N THR A 81 -0.16 -0.39 15.23
CA THR A 81 -1.54 -0.87 15.43
C THR A 81 -2.35 -0.73 14.15
N PRO A 82 -3.42 -1.53 13.96
CA PRO A 82 -4.30 -1.43 12.78
C PRO A 82 -4.78 0.01 12.50
N ALA A 83 -5.19 0.73 13.55
CA ALA A 83 -5.64 2.10 13.45
C ALA A 83 -4.52 3.07 13.01
N ALA A 84 -3.30 2.90 13.53
CA ALA A 84 -2.15 3.72 13.15
C ALA A 84 -1.75 3.49 11.69
N LEU A 85 -1.79 2.24 11.22
CA LEU A 85 -1.49 1.90 9.84
C LEU A 85 -2.54 2.45 8.87
N ALA A 86 -3.83 2.35 9.21
CA ALA A 86 -4.91 2.95 8.43
C ALA A 86 -4.77 4.49 8.34
N GLU A 87 -4.32 5.15 9.41
CA GLU A 87 -4.06 6.59 9.40
C GLU A 87 -2.86 6.96 8.51
N GLU A 88 -1.80 6.16 8.47
CA GLU A 88 -0.66 6.38 7.57
C GLU A 88 -1.07 6.25 6.09
N ILE A 89 -1.97 5.31 5.78
CA ILE A 89 -2.59 5.21 4.46
C ILE A 89 -3.37 6.49 4.13
N LEU A 90 -4.23 6.97 5.03
CA LEU A 90 -5.00 8.20 4.82
C LEU A 90 -4.11 9.44 4.70
N LYS A 91 -3.03 9.52 5.46
CA LYS A 91 -2.02 10.58 5.34
C LYS A 91 -1.41 10.59 3.95
N THR A 92 -1.08 9.43 3.40
CA THR A 92 -0.56 9.28 2.04
C THR A 92 -1.59 9.73 0.99
N THR A 93 -2.86 9.35 1.13
CA THR A 93 -3.90 9.79 0.17
C THR A 93 -4.14 11.30 0.25
N ARG A 94 -4.13 11.88 1.46
CA ARG A 94 -4.27 13.33 1.68
C ARG A 94 -3.10 14.12 1.10
N ALA A 95 -1.87 13.64 1.24
CA ALA A 95 -0.68 14.27 0.66
C ALA A 95 -0.75 14.34 -0.87
N ASN A 96 -1.42 13.38 -1.50
CA ASN A 96 -1.69 13.35 -2.94
C ASN A 96 -2.97 14.11 -3.35
N GLY A 97 -3.70 14.71 -2.41
CA GLY A 97 -4.98 15.38 -2.70
C GLY A 97 -6.06 14.44 -3.26
N MET A 98 -5.96 13.14 -3.02
CA MET A 98 -6.87 12.14 -3.58
C MET A 98 -8.02 11.81 -2.62
N ALA A 99 -9.24 11.77 -3.15
CA ALA A 99 -10.44 11.46 -2.39
C ALA A 99 -11.26 10.28 -2.96
N SER A 100 -11.12 9.91 -4.23
CA SER A 100 -11.91 8.83 -4.83
C SER A 100 -11.23 8.24 -6.05
N GLY A 101 -11.66 7.03 -6.43
CA GLY A 101 -11.14 6.31 -7.59
C GLY A 101 -9.67 5.94 -7.43
N VAL A 102 -9.23 5.63 -6.20
CA VAL A 102 -7.85 5.24 -5.89
C VAL A 102 -7.81 3.77 -5.53
N HIS A 103 -6.80 3.07 -6.04
CA HIS A 103 -6.41 1.75 -5.57
C HIS A 103 -5.10 1.88 -4.80
N ILE A 104 -5.15 1.58 -3.50
CA ILE A 104 -3.99 1.61 -2.62
C ILE A 104 -3.45 0.17 -2.55
N ARG A 105 -2.15 0.01 -2.78
CA ARG A 105 -1.45 -1.25 -2.53
C ARG A 105 -0.57 -1.05 -1.30
N LEU A 106 -0.97 -1.67 -0.20
CA LEU A 106 -0.20 -1.72 1.02
C LEU A 106 0.66 -2.98 0.99
N MET A 107 1.95 -2.87 1.26
CA MET A 107 2.87 -4.01 1.37
C MET A 107 3.66 -3.87 2.67
N VAL A 108 3.79 -4.95 3.42
CA VAL A 108 4.61 -5.05 4.63
C VAL A 108 5.52 -6.26 4.49
N THR A 109 6.81 -6.03 4.58
CA THR A 109 7.89 -7.03 4.42
C THR A 109 8.75 -7.06 5.69
N ARG A 110 9.63 -8.06 5.82
CA ARG A 110 10.43 -8.30 7.03
C ARG A 110 11.69 -7.44 7.10
#